data_AF-A0A1C7LQX0-F1
#
_entry.id   AF-A0A1C7LQX0-F1
#
_cell.length_a   1.000
_cell.length_b   1.000
_cell.length_c   1.000
_cell.angle_alpha   90.00
_cell.angle_beta   90.00
_cell.angle_gamma   90.00
#
_symmetry.space_group_name_H-M   'P 1'
#
loop_
_entity.id
_entity.type
_entity.pdbx_description
1 polymer ?
#
loop_
_entity_poly.entity_id
_entity_poly.type
_entity_poly.pdbx_seq_one_letter_code
_entity_poly.pdbx_strand_id
1 'polypeptide(L)'
;MPEPPYYYAQYAQHAHYHDRIRPSHSTSGSIGAFPRPSPPRRSCTLNVYELGHQESNPWEHMATTYAWVLEQEIADMARKNEETVRWVHQQQERDTRREQEALRTWMRDGLWDAFTERQNIWDETMRRTMRWQRETERTVQDELRRLQAYRRDAERRHMAYEKRRAAHDTRERERREKERERVKACRDEAERAAWNTYEARWAALTSAGDSDEELTFHSVPWPMFSPPRRVEDITSAKIAVFILSPQHSGRRTRKERIRQALRRWHPDRFVRLLGRVSEKDRVAVEEGIGIVTRCLNNLLERES
;
A
#
# COMPACT_ATOMS: atom_id res chain seq x y z
N MET A 1 52.31 17.40 66.13
CA MET A 1 53.42 17.44 65.15
C MET A 1 53.24 16.28 64.17
N PRO A 2 53.62 16.44 62.88
CA PRO A 2 52.73 16.05 61.76
C PRO A 2 53.50 15.25 60.66
N GLU A 3 53.13 15.13 59.37
CA GLU A 3 52.07 15.71 58.51
C GLU A 3 51.56 14.65 57.48
N PRO A 4 50.52 14.93 56.68
CA PRO A 4 50.06 14.11 55.54
C PRO A 4 50.83 14.58 54.27
N PRO A 5 50.29 14.56 53.02
CA PRO A 5 49.24 13.75 52.37
C PRO A 5 49.79 13.03 51.11
N TYR A 6 48.94 12.43 50.26
CA TYR A 6 49.05 12.64 48.79
C TYR A 6 47.73 12.35 48.05
N TYR A 7 47.28 13.35 47.29
CA TYR A 7 46.23 13.30 46.27
C TYR A 7 46.89 13.03 44.90
N TYR A 8 46.22 12.30 43.98
CA TYR A 8 46.28 12.50 42.52
C TYR A 8 45.04 11.79 41.92
N ALA A 9 43.95 12.51 41.60
CA ALA A 9 43.69 13.19 40.31
C ALA A 9 43.59 12.20 39.13
N GLN A 10 42.36 11.88 38.70
CA GLN A 10 41.72 12.49 37.52
C GLN A 10 42.44 12.25 36.18
N TYR A 11 41.88 11.36 35.35
CA TYR A 11 41.78 11.59 33.90
C TYR A 11 40.42 11.12 33.38
N ALA A 12 39.48 12.06 33.33
CA ALA A 12 38.34 11.96 32.42
C ALA A 12 38.69 12.77 31.17
N GLN A 13 38.98 12.10 30.06
CA GLN A 13 39.00 12.68 28.72
C GLN A 13 39.16 11.57 27.68
N HIS A 14 38.08 11.27 26.95
CA HIS A 14 38.18 11.14 25.50
C HIS A 14 36.84 11.53 24.88
N ALA A 15 36.87 12.57 24.06
CA ALA A 15 35.69 13.22 23.53
C ALA A 15 35.18 12.56 22.23
N HIS A 16 33.89 12.79 21.98
CA HIS A 16 33.24 12.88 20.68
C HIS A 16 34.02 12.47 19.42
N TYR A 17 33.51 11.43 18.74
CA TYR A 17 33.34 11.51 17.29
C TYR A 17 31.89 11.15 16.93
N HIS A 18 31.12 12.18 16.57
CA HIS A 18 30.00 12.02 15.63
C HIS A 18 30.58 12.18 14.23
N ASP A 19 30.30 11.23 13.32
CA ASP A 19 29.82 11.56 11.97
C ASP A 19 29.29 10.28 11.29
N ARG A 20 28.00 10.28 10.93
CA ARG A 20 27.49 10.49 9.55
C ARG A 20 27.79 9.34 8.59
N ILE A 21 26.79 8.48 8.42
CA ILE A 21 26.43 7.96 7.09
C ILE A 21 24.96 8.30 6.84
N ARG A 22 24.71 9.21 5.90
CA ARG A 22 23.36 9.49 5.37
C ARG A 22 23.03 8.45 4.30
N PRO A 23 21.76 8.01 4.18
CA PRO A 23 21.31 7.26 3.02
C PRO A 23 21.09 8.19 1.82
N SER A 24 21.60 7.80 0.65
CA SER A 24 21.27 8.42 -0.64
C SER A 24 20.39 7.49 -1.48
N HIS A 25 19.55 8.10 -2.31
CA HIS A 25 18.37 7.49 -2.93
C HIS A 25 18.42 7.68 -4.45
N SER A 26 17.93 6.69 -5.21
CA SER A 26 17.11 6.81 -6.45
C SER A 26 17.21 5.51 -7.27
N THR A 27 16.16 4.74 -7.57
CA THR A 27 14.92 4.99 -8.35
C THR A 27 15.10 4.75 -9.87
N SER A 28 14.61 3.60 -10.36
CA SER A 28 13.87 3.34 -11.63
C SER A 28 13.80 1.80 -11.79
N GLY A 29 12.63 1.15 -11.86
CA GLY A 29 11.87 0.89 -13.10
C GLY A 29 12.36 -0.41 -13.79
N SER A 30 11.55 -1.31 -14.35
CA SER A 30 10.10 -1.42 -14.50
C SER A 30 9.73 -2.85 -14.98
N ILE A 31 8.52 -3.36 -14.69
CA ILE A 31 7.82 -4.49 -15.37
C ILE A 31 8.50 -5.89 -15.39
N GLY A 32 7.76 -6.93 -14.97
CA GLY A 32 8.13 -8.34 -15.26
C GLY A 32 7.28 -9.37 -14.53
N ALA A 33 6.36 -10.02 -15.25
CA ALA A 33 5.37 -10.96 -14.72
C ALA A 33 5.95 -12.18 -13.97
N PHE A 34 5.30 -12.59 -12.87
CA PHE A 34 5.50 -13.90 -12.24
C PHE A 34 4.59 -14.96 -12.87
N PRO A 35 5.11 -16.03 -13.48
CA PRO A 35 4.39 -17.29 -13.66
C PRO A 35 4.57 -18.19 -12.42
N ARG A 36 3.47 -18.74 -11.91
CA ARG A 36 3.51 -19.84 -10.92
C ARG A 36 3.96 -21.14 -11.60
N PRO A 37 4.82 -21.96 -10.97
CA PRO A 37 4.93 -23.38 -11.30
C PRO A 37 3.92 -24.23 -10.52
N SER A 38 3.28 -25.15 -11.22
CA SER A 38 2.41 -26.23 -10.71
C SER A 38 3.24 -27.40 -10.15
N PRO A 39 2.66 -28.33 -9.37
CA PRO A 39 3.44 -29.33 -8.62
C PRO A 39 3.95 -30.48 -9.51
N PRO A 40 5.09 -31.11 -9.16
CA PRO A 40 5.62 -32.24 -9.92
C PRO A 40 4.80 -33.51 -9.68
N ARG A 41 4.32 -34.12 -10.77
CA ARG A 41 3.85 -35.51 -10.78
C ARG A 41 5.04 -36.46 -10.75
N ARG A 42 4.86 -37.61 -10.09
CA ARG A 42 5.77 -38.76 -10.17
C ARG A 42 5.68 -39.42 -11.55
N SER A 43 6.80 -39.95 -12.05
CA SER A 43 7.02 -41.41 -12.28
C SER A 43 8.09 -41.70 -13.34
N CYS A 44 9.04 -42.61 -13.01
CA CYS A 44 9.79 -43.50 -13.94
C CYS A 44 10.69 -42.85 -15.03
N THR A 45 11.77 -43.46 -15.52
CA THR A 45 12.33 -44.83 -15.38
C THR A 45 13.82 -44.85 -15.75
N LEU A 46 14.57 -45.83 -15.23
CA LEU A 46 15.76 -46.47 -15.84
C LEU A 46 16.88 -45.59 -16.47
N ASN A 47 17.85 -45.25 -15.62
CA ASN A 47 19.25 -45.71 -15.68
C ASN A 47 19.75 -46.36 -17.01
N VAL A 48 20.91 -45.91 -17.51
CA VAL A 48 22.11 -46.74 -17.82
C VAL A 48 23.24 -45.85 -18.41
N TYR A 49 24.38 -45.82 -17.70
CA TYR A 49 25.70 -45.25 -18.03
C TYR A 49 25.83 -43.92 -18.81
N GLU A 50 26.20 -42.86 -18.09
CA GLU A 50 27.18 -41.90 -18.59
C GLU A 50 28.03 -41.32 -17.44
N LEU A 51 29.35 -41.49 -17.54
CA LEU A 51 30.35 -40.87 -16.66
C LEU A 51 30.57 -39.42 -17.10
N GLY A 52 29.73 -38.50 -16.62
CA GLY A 52 29.91 -37.06 -16.81
C GLY A 52 30.41 -36.42 -15.52
N HIS A 53 31.50 -35.63 -15.59
CA HIS A 53 32.03 -34.90 -14.44
C HIS A 53 30.97 -34.00 -13.80
N GLN A 54 30.50 -34.39 -12.62
CA GLN A 54 29.97 -33.44 -11.66
C GLN A 54 31.17 -32.71 -11.07
N GLU A 55 31.53 -31.57 -11.65
CA GLU A 55 32.50 -30.65 -11.06
C GLU A 55 31.97 -30.25 -9.69
N SER A 56 32.51 -30.89 -8.64
CA SER A 56 32.21 -30.55 -7.26
C SER A 56 32.56 -29.08 -7.09
N ASN A 57 31.54 -28.27 -6.82
CA ASN A 57 31.70 -26.83 -6.74
C ASN A 57 32.81 -26.55 -5.72
N PRO A 58 33.91 -25.84 -6.06
CA PRO A 58 35.10 -25.81 -5.18
C PRO A 58 34.80 -25.35 -3.75
N TRP A 59 33.76 -24.52 -3.59
CA TRP A 59 33.21 -24.04 -2.34
C TRP A 59 32.54 -25.12 -1.47
N GLU A 60 31.97 -26.16 -2.07
CA GLU A 60 31.31 -27.29 -1.38
C GLU A 60 32.36 -28.22 -0.75
N HIS A 61 33.43 -28.53 -1.48
CA HIS A 61 34.59 -29.25 -0.93
C HIS A 61 35.23 -28.44 0.22
N MET A 62 35.49 -27.15 0.00
CA MET A 62 35.98 -26.24 1.05
C MET A 62 35.07 -26.22 2.28
N ALA A 63 33.74 -26.06 2.10
CA ALA A 63 32.79 -26.05 3.21
C ALA A 63 32.78 -27.37 3.98
N THR A 64 32.91 -28.51 3.29
CA THR A 64 33.03 -29.84 3.92
C THR A 64 34.32 -29.95 4.74
N THR A 65 35.45 -29.47 4.21
CA THR A 65 36.73 -29.44 4.95
C THR A 65 36.64 -28.54 6.19
N TYR A 66 36.07 -27.33 6.06
CA TYR A 66 35.89 -26.43 7.20
C TYR A 66 34.94 -27.00 8.26
N ALA A 67 33.84 -27.63 7.85
CA ALA A 67 32.92 -28.30 8.77
C ALA A 67 33.64 -29.42 9.55
N TRP A 68 34.40 -30.27 8.88
CA TRP A 68 35.16 -31.34 9.53
C TRP A 68 36.23 -30.81 10.50
N VAL A 69 36.94 -29.74 10.15
CA VAL A 69 37.92 -29.10 11.06
C VAL A 69 37.24 -28.52 12.29
N LEU A 70 36.09 -27.85 12.12
CA LEU A 70 35.30 -27.31 13.25
C LEU A 70 34.71 -28.41 14.13
N GLU A 71 34.19 -29.50 13.55
CA GLU A 71 33.71 -30.67 14.30
C GLU A 71 34.85 -31.30 15.13
N GLN A 72 36.03 -31.43 14.54
CA GLN A 72 37.22 -31.95 15.22
C GLN A 72 37.68 -31.02 16.36
N GLU A 73 37.66 -29.70 16.15
CA GLU A 73 37.99 -28.70 17.18
C GLU A 73 36.96 -28.68 18.32
N ILE A 74 35.66 -28.81 17.99
CA ILE A 74 34.57 -28.94 18.97
C ILE A 74 34.73 -30.23 19.78
N ALA A 75 35.06 -31.36 19.16
CA ALA A 75 35.31 -32.62 19.85
C ALA A 75 36.55 -32.54 20.77
N ASP A 76 37.60 -31.82 20.35
CA ASP A 76 38.77 -31.55 21.18
C ASP A 76 38.45 -30.65 22.37
N MET A 77 37.66 -29.60 22.17
CA MET A 77 37.19 -28.74 23.26
C MET A 77 36.26 -29.49 24.22
N ALA A 78 35.39 -30.37 23.71
CA ALA A 78 34.53 -31.20 24.55
C ALA A 78 35.35 -32.13 25.45
N ARG A 79 36.36 -32.84 24.91
CA ARG A 79 37.26 -33.70 25.71
C ARG A 79 38.03 -32.93 26.78
N LYS A 80 38.60 -31.76 26.44
CA LYS A 80 39.30 -30.87 27.40
C LYS A 80 38.35 -30.33 28.48
N ASN A 81 37.11 -30.05 28.12
CA ASN A 81 36.08 -29.64 29.06
C ASN A 81 35.67 -30.80 29.98
N GLU A 82 35.51 -32.03 29.48
CA GLU A 82 35.26 -33.22 30.30
C GLU A 82 36.40 -33.54 31.26
N GLU A 83 37.66 -33.33 30.86
CA GLU A 83 38.82 -33.41 31.76
C GLU A 83 38.77 -32.34 32.85
N THR A 84 38.42 -31.11 32.48
CA THR A 84 38.28 -29.99 33.43
C THR A 84 37.12 -30.24 34.40
N VAL A 85 35.97 -30.70 33.93
CA VAL A 85 34.80 -31.06 34.75
C VAL A 85 35.12 -32.23 35.69
N ARG A 86 35.82 -33.28 35.21
CA ARG A 86 36.29 -34.39 36.07
C ARG A 86 37.30 -33.91 37.11
N TRP A 87 38.21 -33.02 36.75
CA TRP A 87 39.15 -32.42 37.70
C TRP A 87 38.44 -31.56 38.75
N VAL A 88 37.47 -30.72 38.35
CA VAL A 88 36.64 -29.91 39.25
C VAL A 88 35.87 -30.81 40.21
N HIS A 89 35.20 -31.86 39.72
CA HIS A 89 34.53 -32.83 40.59
C HIS A 89 35.50 -33.53 41.55
N GLN A 90 36.69 -33.94 41.09
CA GLN A 90 37.68 -34.57 41.96
C GLN A 90 38.28 -33.60 43.00
N GLN A 91 38.45 -32.32 42.67
CA GLN A 91 38.80 -31.29 43.66
C GLN A 91 37.66 -31.09 44.65
N GLN A 92 36.43 -30.94 44.17
CA GLN A 92 35.26 -30.76 45.02
C GLN A 92 35.05 -31.96 45.96
N GLU A 93 35.31 -33.19 45.51
CA GLU A 93 35.28 -34.39 46.36
C GLU A 93 36.44 -34.41 47.37
N ARG A 94 37.66 -34.04 46.96
CA ARG A 94 38.81 -33.90 47.89
C ARG A 94 38.56 -32.86 48.96
N ASP A 95 38.01 -31.71 48.58
CA ASP A 95 37.73 -30.62 49.50
C ASP A 95 36.51 -30.94 50.36
N THR A 96 35.45 -31.55 49.83
CA THR A 96 34.35 -32.11 50.64
C THR A 96 34.87 -33.13 51.65
N ARG A 97 35.82 -33.99 51.26
CA ARG A 97 36.43 -34.97 52.17
C ARG A 97 37.31 -34.31 53.23
N ARG A 98 38.12 -33.31 52.86
CA ARG A 98 38.89 -32.49 53.81
C ARG A 98 37.97 -31.75 54.77
N GLU A 99 36.86 -31.19 54.29
CA GLU A 99 35.84 -30.53 55.10
C GLU A 99 35.14 -31.52 56.04
N GLN A 100 34.86 -32.76 55.60
CA GLN A 100 34.31 -33.81 56.46
C GLN A 100 35.31 -34.32 57.51
N GLU A 101 36.58 -34.49 57.15
CA GLU A 101 37.65 -34.88 58.08
C GLU A 101 37.97 -33.74 59.07
N ALA A 102 37.93 -32.49 58.60
CA ALA A 102 37.95 -31.30 59.45
C ALA A 102 36.72 -31.29 60.38
N LEU A 103 35.48 -31.41 59.88
CA LEU A 103 34.26 -31.46 60.70
C LEU A 103 34.32 -32.56 61.77
N ARG A 104 34.85 -33.76 61.44
CA ARG A 104 35.01 -34.87 62.39
C ARG A 104 36.03 -34.58 63.49
N THR A 105 37.13 -33.93 63.14
CA THR A 105 38.17 -33.51 64.10
C THR A 105 37.65 -32.36 64.97
N TRP A 106 36.97 -31.41 64.34
CA TRP A 106 36.44 -30.19 64.92
C TRP A 106 35.21 -30.44 65.81
N MET A 107 34.39 -31.45 65.51
CA MET A 107 33.36 -32.00 66.43
C MET A 107 33.94 -32.75 67.63
N ARG A 108 35.20 -33.23 67.56
CA ARG A 108 35.87 -33.94 68.67
C ARG A 108 36.43 -32.97 69.70
N ASP A 109 36.96 -31.83 69.26
CA ASP A 109 37.63 -30.82 70.11
C ASP A 109 36.65 -29.82 70.77
N GLY A 110 35.35 -30.11 70.79
CA GLY A 110 34.36 -29.35 71.56
C GLY A 110 34.03 -27.94 71.04
N LEU A 111 34.48 -27.58 69.83
CA LEU A 111 34.36 -26.23 69.25
C LEU A 111 32.93 -25.82 68.80
N TRP A 112 31.88 -26.52 69.25
CA TRP A 112 30.49 -26.39 68.81
C TRP A 112 29.96 -24.95 68.66
N ASP A 113 30.37 -24.02 69.52
CA ASP A 113 29.96 -22.61 69.45
C ASP A 113 30.43 -21.91 68.16
N ALA A 114 31.60 -22.26 67.63
CA ALA A 114 32.06 -21.75 66.34
C ALA A 114 31.40 -22.47 65.13
N PHE A 115 30.68 -23.59 65.33
CA PHE A 115 29.80 -24.18 64.30
C PHE A 115 28.56 -23.33 64.18
N THR A 116 27.92 -23.07 65.32
CA THR A 116 26.64 -22.38 65.38
C THR A 116 26.80 -20.94 64.96
N GLU A 117 27.90 -20.27 65.29
CA GLU A 117 28.25 -18.96 64.74
C GLU A 117 28.44 -18.99 63.21
N ARG A 118 29.25 -19.93 62.68
CA ARG A 118 29.46 -20.08 61.22
C ARG A 118 28.16 -20.43 60.48
N GLN A 119 27.32 -21.28 61.07
CA GLN A 119 26.01 -21.67 60.54
C GLN A 119 25.04 -20.49 60.59
N ASN A 120 25.02 -19.70 61.66
CA ASN A 120 24.21 -18.49 61.76
C ASN A 120 24.63 -17.45 60.71
N ILE A 121 25.93 -17.26 60.47
CA ILE A 121 26.45 -16.41 59.39
C ILE A 121 26.04 -16.95 58.01
N TRP A 122 26.11 -18.26 57.80
CA TRP A 122 25.69 -18.89 56.54
C TRP A 122 24.17 -18.75 56.31
N ASP A 123 23.35 -19.00 57.33
CA ASP A 123 21.92 -18.80 57.26
C ASP A 123 21.55 -17.32 57.07
N GLU A 124 22.26 -16.39 57.71
CA GLU A 124 21.97 -14.96 57.56
C GLU A 124 22.39 -14.45 56.17
N THR A 125 23.54 -14.88 55.65
CA THR A 125 23.94 -14.60 54.27
C THR A 125 22.97 -15.23 53.27
N MET A 126 22.54 -16.49 53.47
CA MET A 126 21.50 -17.12 52.66
C MET A 126 20.16 -16.34 52.73
N ARG A 127 19.75 -15.88 53.92
CA ARG A 127 18.57 -15.01 54.09
C ARG A 127 18.74 -13.66 53.37
N ARG A 128 19.93 -13.06 53.38
CA ARG A 128 20.25 -11.82 52.64
C ARG A 128 20.18 -12.07 51.12
N THR A 129 20.80 -13.12 50.61
CA THR A 129 20.76 -13.53 49.20
C THR A 129 19.34 -13.85 48.74
N MET A 130 18.54 -14.56 49.55
CA MET A 130 17.13 -14.84 49.26
C MET A 130 16.25 -13.57 49.25
N ARG A 131 16.52 -12.58 50.11
CA ARG A 131 15.84 -11.27 50.02
C ARG A 131 16.21 -10.54 48.74
N TRP A 132 17.51 -10.46 48.44
CA TRP A 132 18.02 -9.84 47.22
C TRP A 132 17.46 -10.50 45.95
N GLN A 133 17.46 -11.84 45.87
CA GLN A 133 16.85 -12.57 44.75
C GLN A 133 15.37 -12.21 44.59
N ARG A 134 14.57 -12.24 45.67
CA ARG A 134 13.14 -11.85 45.61
C ARG A 134 12.94 -10.39 45.22
N GLU A 135 13.84 -9.49 45.62
CA GLU A 135 13.80 -8.08 45.22
C GLU A 135 14.15 -7.91 43.74
N THR A 136 15.19 -8.58 43.23
CA THR A 136 15.51 -8.60 41.80
C THR A 136 14.41 -9.26 40.96
N GLU A 137 13.78 -10.32 41.45
CA GLU A 137 12.66 -10.96 40.76
C GLU A 137 11.44 -10.02 40.72
N ARG A 138 11.12 -9.36 41.84
CA ARG A 138 10.03 -8.37 41.89
C ARG A 138 10.26 -7.21 40.93
N THR A 139 11.46 -6.64 40.89
CA THR A 139 11.77 -5.54 39.96
C THR A 139 11.69 -6.00 38.51
N VAL A 140 12.21 -7.18 38.18
CA VAL A 140 12.06 -7.77 36.83
C VAL A 140 10.58 -8.03 36.49
N GLN A 141 9.77 -8.54 37.42
CA GLN A 141 8.34 -8.75 37.22
C GLN A 141 7.54 -7.44 37.10
N ASP A 142 7.95 -6.38 37.80
CA ASP A 142 7.36 -5.04 37.68
C ASP A 142 7.73 -4.39 36.34
N GLU A 143 8.99 -4.47 35.92
CA GLU A 143 9.43 -3.99 34.60
C GLU A 143 8.77 -4.76 33.45
N LEU A 144 8.64 -6.09 33.57
CA LEU A 144 7.89 -6.88 32.59
C LEU A 144 6.41 -6.45 32.51
N ARG A 145 5.77 -6.16 33.65
CA ARG A 145 4.40 -5.61 33.68
C ARG A 145 4.33 -4.20 33.07
N ARG A 146 5.31 -3.33 33.31
CA ARG A 146 5.42 -2.00 32.69
C ARG A 146 5.57 -2.10 31.17
N LEU A 147 6.45 -2.96 30.67
CA LEU A 147 6.66 -3.20 29.25
C LEU A 147 5.42 -3.81 28.57
N GLN A 148 4.74 -4.76 29.21
CA GLN A 148 3.48 -5.32 28.71
C GLN A 148 2.36 -4.27 28.65
N ALA A 149 2.24 -3.42 29.68
CA ALA A 149 1.28 -2.31 29.68
C ALA A 149 1.61 -1.32 28.56
N TYR A 150 2.87 -0.89 28.44
CA TYR A 150 3.34 0.01 27.38
C TYR A 150 3.04 -0.55 25.98
N ARG A 151 3.31 -1.84 25.76
CA ARG A 151 3.00 -2.52 24.49
C ARG A 151 1.49 -2.49 24.19
N ARG A 152 0.65 -2.88 25.15
CA ARG A 152 -0.82 -2.84 24.99
C ARG A 152 -1.31 -1.41 24.74
N ASP A 153 -0.69 -0.41 25.34
CA ASP A 153 -1.04 1.00 25.17
C ASP A 153 -0.63 1.52 23.80
N ALA A 154 0.56 1.15 23.31
CA ALA A 154 1.02 1.43 21.96
C ALA A 154 0.12 0.77 20.90
N GLU A 155 -0.25 -0.50 21.09
CA GLU A 155 -1.19 -1.23 20.23
C GLU A 155 -2.57 -0.55 20.22
N ARG A 156 -3.12 -0.13 21.38
CA ARG A 156 -4.38 0.63 21.45
C ARG A 156 -4.28 1.98 20.73
N ARG A 157 -3.18 2.71 20.86
CA ARG A 157 -2.94 3.99 20.15
C ARG A 157 -2.83 3.80 18.64
N HIS A 158 -2.10 2.77 18.19
CA HIS A 158 -1.98 2.42 16.77
C HIS A 158 -3.33 2.06 16.17
N MET A 159 -4.11 1.18 16.82
CA MET A 159 -5.44 0.80 16.37
C MET A 159 -6.42 1.98 16.36
N ALA A 160 -6.32 2.90 17.32
CA ALA A 160 -7.13 4.13 17.34
C ALA A 160 -6.74 5.11 16.22
N TYR A 161 -5.45 5.23 15.92
CA TYR A 161 -4.95 6.03 14.80
C TYR A 161 -5.41 5.46 13.46
N GLU A 162 -5.19 4.17 13.20
CA GLU A 162 -5.61 3.50 11.96
C GLU A 162 -7.14 3.53 11.79
N LYS A 163 -7.92 3.36 12.88
CA LYS A 163 -9.39 3.52 12.81
C LYS A 163 -9.80 4.95 12.45
N ARG A 164 -9.12 5.98 12.98
CA ARG A 164 -9.38 7.39 12.62
C ARG A 164 -9.00 7.68 11.16
N ARG A 165 -7.86 7.15 10.70
CA ARG A 165 -7.38 7.26 9.33
C ARG A 165 -8.34 6.59 8.34
N ALA A 166 -8.74 5.35 8.60
CA ALA A 166 -9.73 4.65 7.79
C ALA A 166 -11.08 5.40 7.73
N ALA A 167 -11.57 5.92 8.87
CA ALA A 167 -12.80 6.71 8.92
C ALA A 167 -12.69 8.09 8.23
N HIS A 168 -11.50 8.65 8.12
CA HIS A 168 -11.23 9.84 7.32
C HIS A 168 -11.25 9.49 5.82
N ASP A 169 -10.57 8.40 5.44
CA ASP A 169 -10.47 7.96 4.05
C ASP A 169 -11.82 7.50 3.47
N THR A 170 -12.71 6.89 4.27
CA THR A 170 -14.08 6.60 3.83
C THR A 170 -14.89 7.87 3.58
N ARG A 171 -14.84 8.86 4.50
CA ARG A 171 -15.52 10.16 4.34
C ARG A 171 -15.01 10.92 3.12
N GLU A 172 -13.72 10.90 2.85
CA GLU A 172 -13.14 11.51 1.65
C GLU A 172 -13.59 10.82 0.35
N ARG A 173 -13.74 9.49 0.36
CA ARG A 173 -14.30 8.75 -0.79
C ARG A 173 -15.77 9.12 -1.01
N GLU A 174 -16.60 9.08 0.04
CA GLU A 174 -18.02 9.48 -0.02
C GLU A 174 -18.19 10.93 -0.51
N ARG A 175 -17.33 11.85 -0.06
CA ARG A 175 -17.35 13.25 -0.50
C ARG A 175 -17.05 13.35 -2.00
N ARG A 176 -16.01 12.66 -2.49
CA ARG A 176 -15.62 12.65 -3.91
C ARG A 176 -16.67 11.98 -4.79
N GLU A 177 -17.34 10.95 -4.28
CA GLU A 177 -18.45 10.28 -4.95
C GLU A 177 -19.64 11.23 -5.10
N LYS A 178 -20.11 11.83 -3.99
CA LYS A 178 -21.19 12.84 -4.00
C LYS A 178 -20.85 14.05 -4.88
N GLU A 179 -19.59 14.47 -4.94
CA GLU A 179 -19.13 15.54 -5.84
C GLU A 179 -19.22 15.12 -7.31
N ARG A 180 -18.77 13.91 -7.66
CA ARG A 180 -18.92 13.34 -9.01
C ARG A 180 -20.38 13.18 -9.42
N GLU A 181 -21.24 12.72 -8.51
CA GLU A 181 -22.67 12.62 -8.74
C GLU A 181 -23.31 13.99 -8.97
N ARG A 182 -22.95 15.01 -8.17
CA ARG A 182 -23.43 16.39 -8.36
C ARG A 182 -22.99 16.98 -9.70
N VAL A 183 -21.71 16.82 -10.08
CA VAL A 183 -21.19 17.29 -11.37
C VAL A 183 -21.89 16.56 -12.52
N LYS A 184 -22.10 15.24 -12.40
CA LYS A 184 -22.85 14.45 -13.39
C LYS A 184 -24.30 14.92 -13.50
N ALA A 185 -25.01 15.09 -12.38
CA ALA A 185 -26.40 15.54 -12.36
C ALA A 185 -26.56 16.96 -12.95
N CYS A 186 -25.64 17.88 -12.63
CA CYS A 186 -25.59 19.23 -13.20
C CYS A 186 -25.40 19.19 -14.72
N ARG A 187 -24.48 18.35 -15.21
CA ARG A 187 -24.28 18.12 -16.65
C ARG A 187 -25.54 17.51 -17.29
N ASP A 188 -26.10 16.47 -16.69
CA ASP A 188 -27.29 15.76 -17.19
C ASP A 188 -28.51 16.70 -17.28
N GLU A 189 -28.63 17.65 -16.35
CA GLU A 189 -29.64 18.72 -16.39
C GLU A 189 -29.37 19.72 -17.53
N ALA A 190 -28.12 20.17 -17.69
CA ALA A 190 -27.74 21.07 -18.78
C ALA A 190 -27.98 20.43 -20.17
N GLU A 191 -27.69 19.14 -20.33
CA GLU A 191 -27.99 18.40 -21.57
C GLU A 191 -29.50 18.36 -21.86
N ARG A 192 -30.33 18.17 -20.83
CA ARG A 192 -31.79 18.16 -20.95
C ARG A 192 -32.38 19.55 -21.24
N ALA A 193 -31.88 20.59 -20.57
CA ALA A 193 -32.29 21.97 -20.79
C ALA A 193 -31.97 22.45 -22.22
N ALA A 194 -30.80 22.09 -22.74
CA ALA A 194 -30.41 22.35 -24.12
C ALA A 194 -31.33 21.62 -25.12
N TRP A 195 -31.65 20.35 -24.88
CA TRP A 195 -32.60 19.61 -25.72
C TRP A 195 -34.01 20.21 -25.72
N ASN A 196 -34.53 20.59 -24.55
CA ASN A 196 -35.83 21.23 -24.43
C ASN A 196 -35.87 22.57 -25.20
N THR A 197 -34.76 23.33 -25.16
CA THR A 197 -34.61 24.57 -25.93
C THR A 197 -34.56 24.30 -27.44
N TYR A 198 -33.89 23.24 -27.88
CA TYR A 198 -33.86 22.80 -29.28
C TYR A 198 -35.24 22.38 -29.79
N GLU A 199 -35.98 21.52 -29.07
CA GLU A 199 -37.34 21.14 -29.50
C GLU A 199 -38.31 22.32 -29.42
N ALA A 200 -38.18 23.24 -28.45
CA ALA A 200 -39.00 24.46 -28.38
C ALA A 200 -38.76 25.39 -29.58
N ARG A 201 -37.50 25.62 -29.97
CA ARG A 201 -37.16 26.37 -31.20
C ARG A 201 -37.63 25.63 -32.46
N TRP A 202 -37.52 24.30 -32.49
CA TRP A 202 -38.01 23.50 -33.62
C TRP A 202 -39.54 23.59 -33.75
N ALA A 203 -40.27 23.54 -32.64
CA ALA A 203 -41.71 23.75 -32.59
C ALA A 203 -42.06 25.17 -33.07
N ALA A 204 -41.36 26.20 -32.57
CA ALA A 204 -41.55 27.58 -33.02
C ALA A 204 -41.38 27.74 -34.54
N LEU A 205 -40.30 27.21 -35.14
CA LEU A 205 -40.12 27.24 -36.60
C LEU A 205 -41.22 26.50 -37.38
N THR A 206 -41.76 25.42 -36.82
CA THR A 206 -42.79 24.61 -37.47
C THR A 206 -44.18 25.27 -37.35
N SER A 207 -44.47 25.91 -36.21
CA SER A 207 -45.73 26.59 -35.94
C SER A 207 -45.81 27.99 -36.56
N ALA A 208 -44.69 28.71 -36.64
CA ALA A 208 -44.57 30.01 -37.29
C ALA A 208 -44.55 29.91 -38.82
N GLY A 209 -45.21 28.90 -39.41
CA GLY A 209 -45.15 28.57 -40.84
C GLY A 209 -45.62 29.69 -41.79
N ASP A 210 -46.47 30.59 -41.28
CA ASP A 210 -47.07 31.74 -42.00
C ASP A 210 -46.55 33.11 -41.54
N SER A 211 -45.51 33.20 -40.67
CA SER A 211 -44.99 34.51 -40.24
C SER A 211 -43.92 35.06 -41.19
N ASP A 212 -44.06 36.35 -41.53
CA ASP A 212 -43.17 37.12 -42.42
C ASP A 212 -41.82 37.53 -41.77
N GLU A 213 -41.40 36.79 -40.75
CA GLU A 213 -40.17 37.07 -39.99
C GLU A 213 -38.97 36.39 -40.66
N GLU A 214 -37.97 37.19 -41.07
CA GLU A 214 -36.74 36.70 -41.70
C GLU A 214 -35.96 35.76 -40.77
N LEU A 215 -35.76 34.53 -41.21
CA LEU A 215 -34.93 33.56 -40.50
C LEU A 215 -33.44 33.84 -40.76
N THR A 216 -32.66 33.85 -39.69
CA THR A 216 -31.19 33.96 -39.73
C THR A 216 -30.53 32.63 -39.40
N PHE A 217 -29.24 32.48 -39.72
CA PHE A 217 -28.43 31.31 -39.36
C PHE A 217 -28.49 31.00 -37.85
N HIS A 218 -28.65 32.02 -37.01
CA HIS A 218 -28.74 31.90 -35.55
C HIS A 218 -30.13 31.47 -35.04
N SER A 219 -31.19 31.75 -35.81
CA SER A 219 -32.56 31.32 -35.50
C SER A 219 -32.80 29.83 -35.79
N VAL A 220 -32.00 29.24 -36.69
CA VAL A 220 -32.06 27.80 -36.99
C VAL A 220 -31.67 26.99 -35.74
N PRO A 221 -32.50 26.05 -35.28
CA PRO A 221 -32.22 25.19 -34.13
C PRO A 221 -31.25 24.07 -34.53
N TRP A 222 -29.97 24.38 -34.64
CA TRP A 222 -28.92 23.40 -34.92
C TRP A 222 -28.87 22.30 -33.84
N PRO A 223 -28.54 21.04 -34.18
CA PRO A 223 -28.60 19.92 -33.24
C PRO A 223 -27.31 19.84 -32.42
N MET A 224 -27.09 20.85 -31.58
CA MET A 224 -25.89 21.02 -30.74
C MET A 224 -26.25 21.72 -29.41
N PHE A 225 -25.48 21.47 -28.35
CA PHE A 225 -25.70 22.09 -27.02
C PHE A 225 -25.48 23.60 -27.00
N SER A 226 -24.64 24.12 -27.90
CA SER A 226 -24.45 25.54 -28.14
C SER A 226 -24.76 25.85 -29.61
N PRO A 227 -25.49 26.94 -29.90
CA PRO A 227 -25.74 27.34 -31.28
C PRO A 227 -24.42 27.74 -31.96
N PRO A 228 -24.17 27.29 -33.21
CA PRO A 228 -23.02 27.73 -33.98
C PRO A 228 -23.10 29.23 -34.27
N ARG A 229 -21.94 29.87 -34.41
CA ARG A 229 -21.86 31.24 -34.94
C ARG A 229 -21.52 31.25 -36.42
N ARG A 230 -20.93 30.17 -36.93
CA ARG A 230 -20.57 29.97 -38.34
C ARG A 230 -20.73 28.52 -38.76
N VAL A 231 -20.62 28.24 -40.05
CA VAL A 231 -20.79 26.90 -40.63
C VAL A 231 -19.72 25.93 -40.11
N GLU A 232 -18.48 26.38 -39.91
CA GLU A 232 -17.36 25.54 -39.49
C GLU A 232 -17.48 25.07 -38.03
N ASP A 233 -18.32 25.72 -37.22
CA ASP A 233 -18.65 25.25 -35.86
C ASP A 233 -19.43 23.92 -35.90
N ILE A 234 -20.14 23.64 -36.99
CA ILE A 234 -21.00 22.47 -37.16
C ILE A 234 -20.11 21.25 -37.45
N THR A 235 -19.88 20.45 -36.42
CA THR A 235 -18.97 19.28 -36.48
C THR A 235 -19.70 18.00 -36.15
N SER A 236 -19.32 16.90 -36.82
CA SER A 236 -19.89 15.57 -36.61
C SER A 236 -19.84 15.13 -35.14
N ALA A 237 -18.77 15.48 -34.42
CA ALA A 237 -18.63 15.21 -33.00
C ALA A 237 -19.68 15.92 -32.14
N LYS A 238 -19.89 17.24 -32.33
CA LYS A 238 -20.90 18.00 -31.56
C LYS A 238 -22.32 17.47 -31.83
N ILE A 239 -22.65 17.19 -33.09
CA ILE A 239 -23.94 16.60 -33.49
C ILE A 239 -24.13 15.20 -32.87
N ALA A 240 -23.09 14.35 -32.91
CA ALA A 240 -23.14 13.01 -32.35
C ALA A 240 -23.42 13.02 -30.84
N VAL A 241 -22.69 13.84 -30.07
CA VAL A 241 -22.92 13.94 -28.61
C VAL A 241 -24.32 14.47 -28.31
N PHE A 242 -24.84 15.41 -29.11
CA PHE A 242 -26.18 15.96 -28.93
C PHE A 242 -27.30 14.95 -29.25
N ILE A 243 -27.28 14.33 -30.44
CA ILE A 243 -28.35 13.41 -30.90
C ILE A 243 -28.32 12.06 -30.17
N LEU A 244 -27.15 11.63 -29.68
CA LEU A 244 -26.95 10.34 -29.02
C LEU A 244 -26.94 10.43 -27.49
N SER A 245 -27.11 11.62 -26.90
CA SER A 245 -27.20 11.77 -25.45
C SER A 245 -28.36 10.91 -24.89
N PRO A 246 -28.18 10.21 -23.77
CA PRO A 246 -29.25 9.44 -23.16
C PRO A 246 -30.33 10.34 -22.51
N GLN A 247 -30.00 11.60 -22.20
CA GLN A 247 -30.80 12.45 -21.30
C GLN A 247 -32.12 12.94 -21.88
N HIS A 248 -32.25 12.97 -23.20
CA HIS A 248 -33.43 13.49 -23.91
C HIS A 248 -34.31 12.41 -24.57
N SER A 249 -33.85 11.16 -24.62
CA SER A 249 -34.53 10.09 -25.36
C SER A 249 -34.19 8.69 -24.84
N GLY A 250 -34.10 8.53 -23.51
CA GLY A 250 -33.74 7.26 -22.86
C GLY A 250 -34.62 6.05 -23.20
N ARG A 251 -35.83 6.26 -23.75
CA ARG A 251 -36.72 5.18 -24.24
C ARG A 251 -36.47 4.74 -25.69
N ARG A 252 -35.62 5.44 -26.46
CA ARG A 252 -35.37 5.18 -27.88
C ARG A 252 -33.96 4.68 -28.13
N THR A 253 -33.81 3.72 -29.04
CA THR A 253 -32.49 3.22 -29.44
C THR A 253 -31.68 4.33 -30.14
N ARG A 254 -30.35 4.23 -30.12
CA ARG A 254 -29.46 5.21 -30.80
C ARG A 254 -29.82 5.32 -32.30
N LYS A 255 -30.11 4.18 -32.94
CA LYS A 255 -30.56 4.08 -34.33
C LYS A 255 -31.90 4.79 -34.60
N GLU A 256 -32.89 4.69 -33.69
CA GLU A 256 -34.14 5.43 -33.80
C GLU A 256 -33.95 6.95 -33.72
N ARG A 257 -33.10 7.43 -32.80
CA ARG A 257 -32.81 8.86 -32.65
C ARG A 257 -32.18 9.43 -33.92
N ILE A 258 -31.21 8.72 -34.51
CA ILE A 258 -30.59 9.12 -35.78
C ILE A 258 -31.63 9.15 -36.91
N ARG A 259 -32.46 8.11 -37.06
CA ARG A 259 -33.54 8.09 -38.08
C ARG A 259 -34.56 9.22 -37.89
N GLN A 260 -34.91 9.56 -36.65
CA GLN A 260 -35.78 10.70 -36.35
C GLN A 260 -35.11 12.03 -36.73
N ALA A 261 -33.83 12.19 -36.40
CA ALA A 261 -33.05 13.36 -36.78
C ALA A 261 -32.96 13.49 -38.31
N LEU A 262 -32.67 12.41 -39.04
CA LEU A 262 -32.65 12.40 -40.51
C LEU A 262 -33.99 12.79 -41.13
N ARG A 263 -35.11 12.28 -40.60
CA ARG A 263 -36.46 12.68 -41.05
C ARG A 263 -36.77 14.15 -40.81
N ARG A 264 -36.09 14.79 -39.86
CA ARG A 264 -36.26 16.19 -39.46
C ARG A 264 -35.33 17.11 -40.26
N TRP A 265 -34.10 16.68 -40.47
CA TRP A 265 -33.04 17.31 -41.27
C TRP A 265 -33.04 16.87 -42.74
N HIS A 266 -34.19 16.44 -43.27
CA HIS A 266 -34.31 16.07 -44.67
C HIS A 266 -34.37 17.34 -45.55
N PRO A 267 -33.56 17.44 -46.63
CA PRO A 267 -33.47 18.66 -47.44
C PRO A 267 -34.83 19.14 -47.98
N ASP A 268 -35.73 18.24 -48.37
CA ASP A 268 -37.09 18.54 -48.83
C ASP A 268 -37.90 19.46 -47.87
N ARG A 269 -37.78 19.27 -46.55
CA ARG A 269 -38.44 20.17 -45.58
C ARG A 269 -37.81 21.55 -45.58
N PHE A 270 -36.49 21.59 -45.75
CA PHE A 270 -35.70 22.81 -45.71
C PHE A 270 -35.80 23.65 -46.98
N VAL A 271 -36.15 23.09 -48.15
CA VAL A 271 -36.46 23.87 -49.35
C VAL A 271 -37.53 24.94 -49.06
N ARG A 272 -38.55 24.58 -48.25
CA ARG A 272 -39.62 25.51 -47.83
C ARG A 272 -39.14 26.55 -46.80
N LEU A 273 -38.20 26.18 -45.94
CA LEU A 273 -37.64 27.09 -44.92
C LEU A 273 -36.61 28.06 -45.51
N LEU A 274 -35.81 27.63 -46.50
CA LEU A 274 -34.83 28.46 -47.20
C LEU A 274 -35.46 29.64 -47.94
N GLY A 275 -36.74 29.55 -48.32
CA GLY A 275 -37.50 30.69 -48.87
C GLY A 275 -37.81 31.80 -47.85
N ARG A 276 -37.60 31.55 -46.55
CA ARG A 276 -37.77 32.51 -45.45
C ARG A 276 -36.46 32.93 -44.80
N VAL A 277 -35.34 32.33 -45.21
CA VAL A 277 -34.01 32.67 -44.69
C VAL A 277 -33.50 33.91 -45.41
N SER A 278 -33.00 34.88 -44.66
CA SER A 278 -32.41 36.11 -45.22
C SER A 278 -31.32 35.75 -46.25
N GLU A 279 -31.32 36.43 -47.40
CA GLU A 279 -30.51 36.04 -48.56
C GLU A 279 -29.00 35.97 -48.26
N LYS A 280 -28.54 36.78 -47.28
CA LYS A 280 -27.16 36.78 -46.76
C LYS A 280 -26.77 35.49 -46.03
N ASP A 281 -27.71 34.89 -45.29
CA ASP A 281 -27.48 33.69 -44.49
C ASP A 281 -27.85 32.40 -45.24
N ARG A 282 -28.57 32.50 -46.36
CA ARG A 282 -29.12 31.36 -47.13
C ARG A 282 -28.05 30.33 -47.50
N VAL A 283 -26.90 30.78 -48.02
CA VAL A 283 -25.78 29.89 -48.41
C VAL A 283 -25.21 29.16 -47.18
N ALA A 284 -25.00 29.87 -46.08
CA ALA A 284 -24.47 29.30 -44.84
C ALA A 284 -25.44 28.30 -44.19
N VAL A 285 -26.75 28.57 -44.26
CA VAL A 285 -27.79 27.66 -43.78
C VAL A 285 -27.86 26.40 -44.65
N GLU A 286 -27.82 26.53 -45.98
CA GLU A 286 -27.83 25.40 -46.92
C GLU A 286 -26.61 24.49 -46.73
N GLU A 287 -25.41 25.05 -46.63
CA GLU A 287 -24.19 24.31 -46.34
C GLU A 287 -24.27 23.60 -44.98
N GLY A 288 -24.70 24.32 -43.93
CA GLY A 288 -24.88 23.77 -42.59
C GLY A 288 -25.85 22.59 -42.53
N ILE A 289 -26.99 22.67 -43.25
CA ILE A 289 -27.94 21.56 -43.39
C ILE A 289 -27.26 20.37 -44.08
N GLY A 290 -26.54 20.61 -45.18
CA GLY A 290 -25.80 19.57 -45.89
C GLY A 290 -24.77 18.85 -45.01
N ILE A 291 -24.07 19.59 -44.15
CA ILE A 291 -23.15 19.03 -43.13
C ILE A 291 -23.91 18.19 -42.12
N VAL A 292 -25.02 18.68 -41.55
CA VAL A 292 -25.82 17.93 -40.58
C VAL A 292 -26.34 16.61 -41.17
N THR A 293 -26.93 16.65 -42.36
CA THR A 293 -27.48 15.44 -43.02
C THR A 293 -26.39 14.42 -43.33
N ARG A 294 -25.23 14.87 -43.82
CA ARG A 294 -24.05 13.99 -44.05
C ARG A 294 -23.55 13.38 -42.74
N CYS A 295 -23.47 14.17 -41.65
CA CYS A 295 -23.07 13.67 -40.34
C CYS A 295 -24.06 12.62 -39.80
N LEU A 296 -25.36 12.85 -39.95
CA LEU A 296 -26.40 11.91 -39.49
C LEU A 296 -26.40 10.60 -40.29
N ASN A 297 -26.15 10.63 -41.61
CA ASN A 297 -25.98 9.41 -42.42
C ASN A 297 -24.75 8.61 -41.96
N ASN A 298 -23.59 9.27 -41.81
CA ASN A 298 -22.36 8.65 -41.30
C ASN A 298 -22.55 8.03 -39.89
N LEU A 299 -23.41 8.63 -39.05
CA LEU A 299 -23.77 8.08 -37.75
C LEU A 299 -24.71 6.87 -37.86
N LEU A 300 -25.63 6.87 -38.83
CA LEU A 300 -26.53 5.72 -39.07
C LEU A 300 -25.78 4.50 -39.60
N GLU A 301 -24.79 4.70 -40.47
CA GLU A 301 -23.91 3.66 -41.00
C GLU A 301 -23.07 3.03 -39.88
N ARG A 302 -22.52 3.84 -38.96
CA ARG A 302 -21.75 3.35 -37.79
C ARG A 302 -22.58 2.63 -36.73
N GLU A 303 -23.91 2.79 -36.75
CA GLU A 303 -24.87 2.11 -35.85
C GLU A 303 -25.70 1.05 -36.60
N SER A 304 -25.18 0.54 -37.73
CA SER A 304 -25.83 -0.49 -38.55
C SER A 304 -25.11 -1.82 -38.59
#